data_AF-A0A371P9P6-F1
#
_entry.id   AF-A0A371P9P6-F1
#
_cell.length_a   1.000
_cell.length_b   1.000
_cell.length_c   1.000
_cell.angle_alpha   90.00
_cell.angle_beta   90.00
_cell.angle_gamma   90.00
#
_symmetry.space_group_name_H-M   'P 1'
#
loop_
_entity.id
_entity.type
_entity.pdbx_description
1 polymer ?
#
loop_
_entity_poly.entity_id
_entity_poly.type
_entity_poly.pdbx_seq_one_letter_code
_entity_poly.pdbx_strand_id
1 'polypeptide(L)'
;MLRAALVVVGAYLCLLGAVVHRQVWVAGGVTWPWGLVAVVVVTALVTVAAGEVMRIGGAWLALGWAGALLILQWSQGDSYLVASDWLGLVFTAASLGVIVLAVAARTRLGP
;
A
#
# COMPACT_ATOMS: atom_id res chain seq x y z
N MET A 1 5.89 -9.66 18.93
CA MET A 1 6.90 -9.45 17.89
C MET A 1 6.29 -9.46 16.49
N LEU A 2 5.62 -10.55 16.08
CA LEU A 2 5.06 -10.69 14.73
C LEU A 2 4.08 -9.56 14.31
N ARG A 3 3.21 -9.10 15.22
CA ARG A 3 2.29 -7.98 14.96
C ARG A 3 3.03 -6.67 14.65
N ALA A 4 4.04 -6.34 15.45
CA ALA A 4 4.85 -5.15 15.24
C ALA A 4 5.64 -5.24 13.92
N ALA A 5 6.17 -6.42 13.58
CA ALA A 5 6.83 -6.64 12.29
C ALA A 5 5.88 -6.37 11.11
N LEU A 6 4.62 -6.82 11.20
CA LEU A 6 3.63 -6.56 10.15
C LEU A 6 3.24 -5.09 10.02
N VAL A 7 3.18 -4.35 11.13
CA VAL A 7 2.99 -2.89 11.12
C VAL A 7 4.18 -2.22 10.43
N VAL A 8 5.42 -2.60 10.77
CA VAL A 8 6.64 -2.06 10.14
C VAL A 8 6.67 -2.38 8.65
N VAL A 9 6.29 -3.60 8.26
CA VAL A 9 6.19 -4.00 6.85
C VAL A 9 5.12 -3.20 6.12
N GLY A 10 3.95 -2.98 6.71
CA GLY A 10 2.91 -2.12 6.14
C GLY A 10 3.40 -0.69 5.93
N ALA A 11 4.13 -0.13 6.90
CA ALA A 11 4.75 1.18 6.78
C ALA A 11 5.84 1.21 5.68
N TYR A 12 6.67 0.18 5.59
CA TYR A 12 7.67 0.03 4.54
C TYR A 12 7.02 -0.03 3.15
N LEU A 13 5.92 -0.77 2.98
CA LEU A 13 5.20 -0.81 1.71
C LEU A 13 4.56 0.52 1.34
N CYS A 14 4.08 1.28 2.33
CA CYS A 14 3.61 2.64 2.12
C CYS A 14 4.72 3.54 1.58
N LEU A 15 5.93 3.45 2.17
CA LEU A 15 7.10 4.22 1.72
C LEU A 15 7.66 3.73 0.38
N LEU A 16 7.67 2.42 0.14
CA LEU A 16 8.07 1.85 -1.15
C LEU A 16 7.10 2.31 -2.23
N GLY A 17 5.80 2.29 -1.93
CA GLY A 17 4.78 3.02 -2.68
C GLY A 17 5.26 4.42 -2.97
N ALA A 18 5.47 5.23 -1.92
CA ALA A 18 5.91 6.64 -1.97
C ALA A 18 7.00 6.89 -3.02
N VAL A 19 8.00 6.02 -3.06
CA VAL A 19 9.14 6.12 -3.97
C VAL A 19 8.79 5.64 -5.37
N VAL A 20 8.08 4.51 -5.48
CA VAL A 20 7.78 3.85 -6.75
C VAL A 20 6.67 4.58 -7.52
N HIS A 21 5.81 5.38 -6.90
CA HIS A 21 4.82 6.20 -7.62
C HIS A 21 5.44 7.17 -8.63
N ARG A 22 6.71 7.52 -8.43
CA ARG A 22 7.49 8.38 -9.33
C ARG A 22 8.06 7.65 -10.54
N GLN A 23 7.90 6.33 -10.57
CA GLN A 23 8.37 5.49 -11.64
C GLN A 23 7.32 5.45 -12.74
N VAL A 24 7.40 6.46 -13.61
CA VAL A 24 6.57 6.61 -14.80
C VAL A 24 7.42 6.39 -16.05
N TRP A 25 6.82 5.74 -17.03
CA TRP A 25 7.38 5.61 -18.37
C TRP A 25 6.56 6.51 -19.30
N VAL A 26 7.20 7.35 -20.11
CA VAL A 26 6.50 8.16 -21.12
C VAL A 26 6.62 7.49 -22.50
N ALA A 27 5.50 7.09 -23.09
CA ALA A 27 5.44 6.49 -24.43
C ALA A 27 4.29 7.10 -25.23
N GLY A 28 4.58 7.63 -26.43
CA GLY A 28 3.55 8.18 -27.33
C GLY A 28 2.76 9.36 -26.74
N GLY A 29 3.37 10.15 -25.84
CA GLY A 29 2.70 11.25 -25.14
C GLY A 29 1.84 10.83 -23.95
N VAL A 30 1.79 9.53 -23.62
CA VAL A 30 1.07 9.00 -22.45
C VAL A 30 2.07 8.65 -21.34
N THR A 31 1.76 9.11 -20.13
CA THR A 31 2.52 8.78 -18.91
C THR A 31 1.96 7.50 -18.30
N TRP A 32 2.74 6.42 -18.36
CA TRP A 32 2.39 5.11 -17.83
C TRP A 32 2.97 4.93 -16.43
N PRO A 33 2.13 4.83 -15.37
CA PRO A 33 2.59 4.67 -14.00
C PRO A 33 2.91 3.20 -13.72
N TRP A 34 3.98 2.66 -14.32
CA TRP A 34 4.36 1.25 -14.11
C TRP A 34 4.69 0.94 -12.65
N GLY A 35 5.11 1.97 -11.89
CA GLY A 35 5.23 1.86 -10.44
C GLY A 35 3.97 1.38 -9.74
N LEU A 36 2.78 1.67 -10.28
CA LEU A 36 1.49 1.23 -9.72
C LEU A 36 1.39 -0.28 -9.71
N VAL A 37 1.84 -0.91 -10.79
CA VAL A 37 1.83 -2.36 -10.93
C VAL A 37 2.74 -2.99 -9.88
N ALA A 38 3.95 -2.46 -9.71
CA ALA A 38 4.89 -2.97 -8.72
C ALA A 38 4.33 -2.84 -7.29
N VAL A 39 3.74 -1.69 -6.94
CA VAL A 39 3.16 -1.46 -5.62
C VAL A 39 1.99 -2.40 -5.35
N VAL A 40 1.09 -2.57 -6.32
CA VAL A 40 -0.06 -3.48 -6.23
C VAL A 40 0.40 -4.92 -6.04
N VAL A 41 1.34 -5.40 -6.87
CA VAL A 41 1.85 -6.77 -6.81
C VAL A 41 2.54 -7.05 -5.48
N VAL A 42 3.45 -6.17 -5.04
CA VAL A 42 4.17 -6.37 -3.78
C VAL A 42 3.20 -6.31 -2.59
N THR A 43 2.28 -5.35 -2.57
CA THR A 43 1.28 -5.23 -1.49
C THR A 43 0.40 -6.48 -1.41
N ALA A 44 -0.03 -7.01 -2.56
CA ALA A 44 -0.83 -8.23 -2.62
C ALA A 44 -0.08 -9.44 -2.03
N LEU A 45 1.15 -9.68 -2.50
CA LEU A 45 1.97 -10.81 -2.04
C LEU A 45 2.23 -10.76 -0.54
N VAL A 46 2.61 -9.59 -0.03
CA VAL A 46 2.92 -9.43 1.40
C VAL A 46 1.65 -9.54 2.25
N THR A 47 0.50 -9.04 1.77
CA THR A 47 -0.78 -9.19 2.49
C THR A 47 -1.21 -10.66 2.57
N VAL A 48 -1.06 -11.41 1.47
CA VAL A 48 -1.33 -12.86 1.45
C VAL A 48 -0.40 -13.58 2.42
N ALA A 49 0.91 -13.32 2.34
CA ALA A 49 1.90 -13.91 3.24
C ALA A 49 1.63 -13.56 4.71
N ALA A 50 1.25 -12.32 5.02
CA ALA A 50 0.87 -11.91 6.37
C ALA A 50 -0.36 -12.68 6.89
N GLY A 51 -1.34 -12.94 6.02
CA GLY A 51 -2.52 -13.75 6.34
C GLY A 51 -2.22 -15.22 6.58
N GLU A 52 -1.24 -15.79 5.89
CA GLU A 52 -0.73 -17.15 6.15
C GLU A 52 0.04 -17.23 7.47
N VAL A 53 0.81 -16.20 7.79
CA VAL A 53 1.63 -16.15 9.01
C VAL A 53 0.79 -15.91 10.27
N MET A 54 -0.28 -15.12 10.18
CA MET A 54 -1.27 -14.99 11.25
C MET A 54 -2.65 -14.63 10.70
N ARG A 55 -3.70 -15.16 11.34
CA ARG A 55 -5.10 -14.96 10.92
C ARG A 55 -5.50 -13.50 10.68
N ILE A 56 -4.95 -12.58 11.49
CA ILE A 56 -5.24 -11.13 11.41
C ILE A 56 -4.07 -10.32 10.85
N GLY A 57 -3.15 -10.96 10.13
CA GLY A 57 -1.91 -10.32 9.68
C GLY A 57 -2.13 -9.21 8.66
N GLY A 58 -3.06 -9.43 7.73
CA GLY A 58 -3.48 -8.39 6.78
C GLY A 58 -4.04 -7.15 7.49
N ALA A 59 -4.72 -7.31 8.62
CA ALA A 59 -5.23 -6.18 9.40
C ALA A 59 -4.10 -5.36 10.05
N TRP A 60 -3.06 -6.02 10.58
CA TRP A 60 -1.88 -5.32 11.12
C TRP A 60 -1.09 -4.60 10.02
N LEU A 61 -1.01 -5.20 8.85
CA LEU A 61 -0.39 -4.57 7.68
C LEU A 61 -1.19 -3.34 7.23
N ALA A 62 -2.52 -3.43 7.19
CA ALA A 62 -3.40 -2.30 6.90
C ALA A 62 -3.22 -1.15 7.91
N LEU A 63 -3.10 -1.46 9.20
CA LEU A 63 -2.87 -0.46 10.25
C LEU A 63 -1.52 0.25 10.07
N GLY A 64 -0.44 -0.50 9.79
CA GLY A 64 0.87 0.10 9.52
C GLY A 64 0.86 0.99 8.29
N TRP A 65 0.17 0.57 7.23
CA TRP A 65 0.01 1.36 6.02
C TRP A 65 -0.79 2.65 6.26
N ALA A 66 -1.95 2.55 6.94
CA ALA A 66 -2.79 3.70 7.25
C ALA A 66 -2.10 4.70 8.18
N GLY A 67 -1.38 4.21 9.19
CA GLY A 67 -0.59 5.05 10.08
C GLY A 67 0.50 5.83 9.34
N ALA A 68 1.20 5.17 8.41
CA ALA A 68 2.23 5.82 7.60
C ALA A 68 1.65 6.93 6.71
N LEU A 69 0.48 6.73 6.10
CA LEU A 69 -0.19 7.79 5.33
C LEU A 69 -0.58 9.00 6.18
N LEU A 70 -1.13 8.77 7.38
CA LEU A 70 -1.49 9.86 8.29
C LEU A 70 -0.26 10.67 8.70
N ILE A 71 0.87 10.00 8.93
CA ILE A 71 2.16 10.66 9.22
C ILE A 71 2.62 11.49 8.02
N LEU A 72 2.54 10.94 6.80
CA LEU A 72 2.94 11.64 5.57
C LEU A 72 2.07 12.86 5.26
N GLN A 73 0.78 12.81 5.61
CA GLN A 73 -0.14 13.96 5.50
C GLN A 73 0.15 15.05 6.54
N TRP A 74 0.61 14.67 7.74
CA TRP A 74 0.93 15.62 8.82
C TRP A 74 2.30 16.30 8.63
N SER A 75 3.18 15.72 7.82
CA SER A 75 4.50 16.30 7.50
C SER A 75 4.35 17.69 6.88
N GLN A 76 4.87 18.73 7.57
CA GLN A 76 4.82 20.10 7.07
C GLN A 76 5.77 20.30 5.88
N GLY A 77 5.14 20.44 4.71
CA GLY A 77 5.72 20.66 3.40
C GLY A 77 4.65 20.28 2.38
N ASP A 78 4.72 20.79 1.14
CA ASP A 78 3.97 20.19 0.03
C ASP A 78 4.42 18.74 -0.08
N SER A 79 3.76 17.85 0.67
CA SER A 79 4.18 16.47 0.86
C SER A 79 3.80 15.74 -0.42
N TYR A 80 4.67 15.89 -1.42
CA TYR A 80 4.67 15.28 -2.76
C TYR A 80 4.63 13.74 -2.75
N LEU A 81 4.38 13.14 -1.58
CA LEU A 81 4.39 11.71 -1.29
C LEU A 81 2.98 11.16 -1.12
N VAL A 82 1.95 11.96 -0.80
CA VAL A 82 0.57 11.48 -0.58
C VAL A 82 -0.47 12.53 -0.98
N ALA A 83 -1.34 12.15 -1.93
CA ALA A 83 -2.63 12.78 -2.22
C ALA A 83 -2.65 14.28 -2.60
N SER A 84 -1.51 14.88 -2.96
CA SER A 84 -1.49 16.25 -3.51
C SER A 84 -1.89 16.31 -4.99
N ASP A 85 -1.89 15.17 -5.70
CA ASP A 85 -2.31 15.05 -7.09
C ASP A 85 -3.12 13.76 -7.37
N TRP A 86 -3.73 13.69 -8.55
CA TRP A 86 -4.59 12.56 -8.96
C TRP A 86 -3.82 11.23 -9.01
N LEU A 87 -2.52 11.26 -9.31
CA LEU A 87 -1.67 10.07 -9.35
C LEU A 87 -1.48 9.51 -7.94
N GLY A 88 -1.11 10.33 -6.96
CA GLY A 88 -1.01 9.90 -5.57
C GLY A 88 -2.30 9.27 -5.07
N LEU A 89 -3.45 9.84 -5.44
CA LEU A 89 -4.78 9.32 -5.09
C LEU A 89 -5.06 7.92 -5.68
N VAL A 90 -4.69 7.69 -6.94
CA VAL A 90 -4.85 6.39 -7.61
C VAL A 90 -3.99 5.32 -6.94
N PHE A 91 -2.74 5.63 -6.61
CA PHE A 91 -1.85 4.69 -5.93
C PHE A 91 -2.35 4.33 -4.54
N THR A 92 -2.74 5.34 -3.74
CA THR A 92 -3.33 5.16 -2.42
C THR A 92 -4.58 4.28 -2.48
N ALA A 93 -5.52 4.60 -3.37
CA ALA A 93 -6.77 3.86 -3.50
C ALA A 93 -6.55 2.41 -3.98
N ALA A 94 -5.66 2.20 -4.95
CA ALA A 94 -5.36 0.88 -5.48
C ALA A 94 -4.70 -0.03 -4.42
N SER A 95 -3.66 0.45 -3.72
CA SER A 95 -2.99 -0.35 -2.71
C SER A 95 -3.89 -0.64 -1.50
N LEU A 96 -4.68 0.33 -1.05
CA LEU A 96 -5.67 0.11 0.01
C LEU A 96 -6.74 -0.89 -0.43
N GLY A 97 -7.24 -0.74 -1.66
CA GLY A 97 -8.22 -1.65 -2.25
C GLY A 97 -7.72 -3.10 -2.23
N VAL A 98 -6.45 -3.33 -2.59
CA VAL A 98 -5.83 -4.66 -2.55
C VAL A 98 -5.80 -5.24 -1.14
N ILE A 99 -5.40 -4.44 -0.14
CA ILE A 99 -5.36 -4.89 1.26
C ILE A 99 -6.77 -5.24 1.75
N VAL A 100 -7.74 -4.36 1.50
CA VAL A 100 -9.14 -4.54 1.90
C VAL A 100 -9.75 -5.76 1.23
N LEU A 101 -9.54 -5.94 -0.08
CA LEU A 101 -10.05 -7.09 -0.82
C LEU A 101 -9.45 -8.40 -0.30
N ALA A 102 -8.14 -8.44 -0.02
CA ALA A 102 -7.49 -9.64 0.52
C ALA A 102 -8.02 -9.99 1.92
N VAL A 103 -8.23 -8.99 2.79
CA VAL A 103 -8.83 -9.19 4.11
C VAL A 103 -10.29 -9.64 3.98
N ALA A 104 -11.09 -8.96 3.16
CA ALA A 104 -12.51 -9.26 2.96
C ALA A 104 -12.75 -10.63 2.30
N ALA A 105 -11.91 -11.04 1.35
CA ALA A 105 -11.98 -12.35 0.73
C ALA A 105 -11.73 -13.46 1.77
N ARG A 106 -10.73 -13.30 2.65
CA ARG A 106 -10.47 -14.28 3.71
C ARG A 106 -11.53 -14.31 4.81
N THR A 107 -12.18 -13.18 5.11
CA THR A 107 -13.30 -13.18 6.08
C THR A 107 -14.57 -13.79 5.49
N ARG A 108 -14.75 -13.77 4.17
CA ARG A 108 -15.88 -14.42 3.48
C ARG A 108 -15.64 -15.89 3.13
N LEU A 109 -14.38 -16.32 3.03
CA LEU A 109 -13.97 -17.68 2.62
C LEU A 109 -13.43 -18.54 3.77
N GLY A 110 -13.42 -18.04 5.00
CA GLY A 110 -13.17 -18.88 6.18
C GLY A 110 -14.44 -19.65 6.60
N PRO A 111 -14.31 -20.82 7.25
CA PRO A 111 -15.46 -21.49 7.87
C PRO A 111 -16.13 -20.61 8.94
#